data_AF-A0A9R1XQM8-F1
#
_entry.id   AF-A0A9R1XQM8-F1
#
_cell.length_a   1.000
_cell.length_b   1.000
_cell.length_c   1.000
_cell.angle_alpha   90.00
_cell.angle_beta   90.00
_cell.angle_gamma   90.00
#
_symmetry.space_group_name_H-M   'P 1'
#
loop_
_entity.id
_entity.type
_entity.pdbx_description
1 polymer ?
#
loop_
_entity_poly.entity_id
_entity_poly.type
_entity_poly.pdbx_seq_one_letter_code
_entity_poly.pdbx_strand_id
1 'polypeptide(L)'
;MNRMMSWRPILEKLKSKLSVWKAKMVLESLPTYYMSIFDAPVGVINSLEKIRRQFVWGGPDCNKSINWIAWEKIMSPKNVGGLGLGSIRALNLALLTKWLWKLKNEPNSLWVKIIMGLHNLSAVQNSNQIKGRWTGVWRNIVKRKIALEKINIPLEEILHSGDPQAGQVSPYVVDGEFSVAGLRERIERANFPVCDGYFPWLKTVPLKVSSFVWRAKQNKIPSAGALRNRGSKETGGHILVECPVAKEVLSAILHWCNIPVTDFQTVQNVIDFAIKWGNYPKRRKTLITILFGVFWGLWRARNDRIFNKIETEPVKIISIVKAQTFVWMKHRGGNNNLEWRV
;
A
#
# COMPACT_ATOMS: atom_id res chain seq x y z
N MET A 1 -12.70 17.21 22.58
CA MET A 1 -12.35 16.81 21.20
C MET A 1 -12.02 15.32 21.03
N ASN A 2 -11.72 14.56 22.09
CA ASN A 2 -11.61 13.08 22.03
C ASN A 2 -12.98 12.36 22.03
N ARG A 3 -14.08 13.09 21.89
CA ARG A 3 -15.43 12.53 21.81
C ARG A 3 -15.79 12.37 20.35
N MET A 4 -16.41 11.24 19.99
CA MET A 4 -16.81 10.91 18.62
C MET A 4 -17.63 12.02 17.94
N MET A 5 -18.44 12.76 18.70
CA MET A 5 -19.20 13.93 18.24
C MET A 5 -18.32 15.01 17.59
N SER A 6 -17.13 15.27 18.14
CA SER A 6 -16.19 16.27 17.62
C SER A 6 -15.58 15.88 16.27
N TRP A 7 -15.72 14.62 15.85
CA TRP A 7 -15.19 14.09 14.59
C TRP A 7 -16.25 13.98 13.50
N ARG A 8 -17.53 14.27 13.80
CA ARG A 8 -18.63 14.19 12.81
C ARG A 8 -18.36 15.01 11.55
N PRO A 9 -17.90 16.28 11.62
CA PRO A 9 -17.63 17.07 10.41
C PRO A 9 -16.56 16.42 9.49
N ILE A 10 -15.58 15.75 10.09
CA ILE A 10 -14.52 15.05 9.36
C ILE A 10 -15.08 13.78 8.71
N LEU A 11 -15.88 13.01 9.45
CA LEU A 11 -16.55 11.81 8.92
C LEU A 11 -17.46 12.17 7.74
N GLU A 12 -18.25 13.24 7.85
CA GLU A 12 -19.13 13.70 6.78
C GLU A 12 -18.35 14.20 5.57
N LYS A 13 -17.30 15.02 5.78
CA LYS A 13 -16.43 15.49 4.69
C LYS A 13 -15.69 14.34 3.99
N LEU A 14 -15.29 13.31 4.72
CA LEU A 14 -14.65 12.14 4.14
C LEU A 14 -15.66 11.27 3.38
N LYS A 15 -16.87 11.07 3.90
CA LYS A 15 -17.95 10.37 3.19
C LYS A 15 -18.32 11.07 1.88
N SER A 16 -18.52 12.39 1.90
CA SER A 16 -18.91 13.17 0.72
C SER A 16 -17.80 13.28 -0.33
N LYS A 17 -16.53 13.10 0.06
CA LYS A 17 -15.40 13.09 -0.89
C LYS A 17 -15.04 11.69 -1.38
N LEU A 18 -15.33 10.65 -0.60
CA LEU A 18 -15.13 9.26 -1.04
C LEU A 18 -16.18 8.82 -2.07
N SER A 19 -17.36 9.48 -2.12
CA SER A 19 -18.28 9.36 -3.25
C SER A 19 -17.73 10.02 -4.54
N VAL A 20 -16.73 10.90 -4.43
CA VAL A 20 -16.06 11.57 -5.56
C VAL A 20 -14.67 10.95 -5.79
N TRP A 21 -14.65 9.75 -6.37
CA TRP A 21 -13.58 9.13 -7.19
C TRP A 21 -12.06 9.27 -6.83
N LYS A 22 -11.65 9.63 -5.61
CA LYS A 22 -10.20 9.69 -5.25
C LYS A 22 -9.87 9.21 -3.83
N ALA A 23 -10.07 7.93 -3.53
CA ALA A 23 -9.67 7.35 -2.22
C ALA A 23 -8.17 7.43 -1.87
N LYS A 24 -7.31 7.79 -2.81
CA LYS A 24 -5.88 8.03 -2.54
C LYS A 24 -5.56 9.46 -2.09
N MET A 25 -6.44 10.43 -2.36
CA MET A 25 -6.19 11.86 -2.12
C MET A 25 -7.05 12.46 -1.01
N VAL A 26 -8.01 11.72 -0.47
CA VAL A 26 -9.01 12.25 0.49
C VAL A 26 -8.51 12.11 1.94
N LEU A 27 -7.24 12.37 2.18
CA LEU A 27 -6.77 12.88 3.48
C LEU A 27 -6.15 14.24 3.19
N GLU A 28 -6.99 15.21 2.81
CA GLU A 28 -6.61 16.62 2.72
C GLU A 28 -6.02 17.10 4.07
N SER A 29 -5.47 18.32 4.06
CA SER A 29 -4.84 18.92 5.25
C SER A 29 -5.67 18.80 6.53
N LEU A 30 -7.01 18.89 6.43
CA LEU A 30 -7.90 18.93 7.59
C LEU A 30 -7.99 17.60 8.37
N PRO A 31 -8.37 16.43 7.79
CA PRO A 31 -8.29 15.14 8.49
C PRO A 31 -6.89 14.85 9.05
N THR A 32 -5.85 15.16 8.28
CA THR A 32 -4.45 14.93 8.70
C THR A 32 -4.06 15.82 9.88
N TYR A 33 -4.50 17.08 9.89
CA TYR A 33 -4.32 18.01 11.00
C TYR A 33 -5.02 17.54 12.27
N TYR A 34 -6.28 17.12 12.18
CA TYR A 34 -6.99 16.59 13.35
C TYR A 34 -6.32 15.33 13.89
N MET A 35 -5.88 14.43 13.01
CA MET A 35 -5.13 13.23 13.39
C MET A 35 -3.71 13.54 13.88
N SER A 36 -3.16 14.73 13.64
CA SER A 36 -1.85 15.09 14.16
C SER A 36 -1.90 15.64 15.57
N ILE A 37 -3.03 16.20 16.00
CA ILE A 37 -3.17 16.81 17.33
C ILE A 37 -3.97 15.93 18.28
N PHE A 38 -4.99 15.21 17.78
CA PHE A 38 -5.91 14.44 18.62
C PHE A 38 -5.71 12.94 18.47
N ASP A 39 -5.80 12.23 19.60
CA ASP A 39 -5.93 10.76 19.63
C ASP A 39 -7.31 10.39 19.07
N ALA A 40 -7.32 9.78 17.89
CA ALA A 40 -8.55 9.46 17.19
C ALA A 40 -9.29 8.34 17.94
N PRO A 41 -10.56 8.55 18.36
CA PRO A 41 -11.30 7.51 19.06
C PRO A 41 -11.43 6.25 18.20
N VAL A 42 -11.34 5.07 18.83
CA VAL A 42 -11.41 3.78 18.12
C VAL A 42 -12.66 3.67 17.26
N GLY A 43 -13.82 4.16 17.72
CA GLY A 43 -15.04 4.20 16.93
C GLY A 43 -14.95 5.04 15.65
N VAL A 44 -14.21 6.16 15.69
CA VAL A 44 -13.95 7.00 14.51
C VAL A 44 -13.02 6.28 13.55
N ILE A 45 -11.92 5.70 14.05
CA ILE A 45 -10.99 4.89 13.24
C ILE A 45 -11.73 3.75 12.55
N ASN A 46 -12.54 2.99 13.29
CA ASN A 46 -13.31 1.87 12.76
C ASN A 46 -14.32 2.32 11.70
N SER A 47 -14.97 3.48 11.91
CA SER A 47 -15.89 4.06 10.93
C SER A 47 -15.16 4.44 9.64
N LEU A 48 -13.98 5.06 9.76
CA LEU A 48 -13.16 5.44 8.60
C LEU A 48 -12.64 4.21 7.84
N GLU A 49 -12.13 3.21 8.55
CA GLU A 49 -11.70 1.95 7.95
C GLU A 49 -12.87 1.21 7.29
N LYS A 50 -14.08 1.24 7.87
CA LYS A 50 -15.30 0.69 7.24
C LYS A 50 -15.61 1.37 5.91
N ILE A 51 -15.53 2.71 5.84
CA ILE A 51 -15.76 3.45 4.59
C ILE A 51 -14.67 3.09 3.56
N ARG A 52 -13.39 3.01 3.98
CA ARG A 52 -12.29 2.59 3.09
C ARG A 52 -12.50 1.16 2.57
N ARG A 53 -12.95 0.23 3.41
CA ARG A 53 -13.29 -1.15 3.02
C ARG A 53 -14.42 -1.17 2.00
N GLN A 54 -15.49 -0.42 2.26
CA GLN A 54 -16.61 -0.29 1.34
C GLN A 54 -16.19 0.33 0.02
N PHE A 55 -15.25 1.27 0.00
CA PHE A 55 -14.72 1.82 -1.25
C PHE A 55 -13.87 0.80 -2.03
N VAL A 56 -13.02 0.04 -1.33
CA VAL A 56 -12.11 -0.92 -1.99
C VAL A 56 -12.87 -2.11 -2.57
N TRP A 57 -13.91 -2.57 -1.87
CA TRP A 57 -14.66 -3.76 -2.27
C TRP A 57 -16.00 -3.44 -2.92
N GLY A 58 -16.68 -2.38 -2.48
CA GLY A 58 -17.98 -1.97 -2.99
C GLY A 58 -17.87 -1.47 -4.42
N GLY A 59 -18.77 -1.97 -5.26
CA GLY A 59 -18.98 -1.43 -6.60
C GLY A 59 -19.64 -0.05 -6.55
N PRO A 60 -20.01 0.52 -7.72
CA PRO A 60 -20.70 1.81 -7.84
C PRO A 60 -21.90 1.94 -6.89
N ASP A 61 -22.61 0.84 -6.66
CA ASP A 61 -23.85 0.81 -5.88
C ASP A 61 -23.65 0.53 -4.38
N CYS A 62 -22.40 0.48 -3.88
CA CYS A 62 -22.08 0.18 -2.47
C CYS A 62 -22.72 -1.11 -1.91
N ASN A 63 -23.19 -2.01 -2.78
CA ASN A 63 -23.80 -3.28 -2.40
C ASN A 63 -22.79 -4.24 -1.75
N LYS A 64 -23.30 -5.27 -1.05
CA LYS A 64 -22.48 -6.32 -0.42
C LYS A 64 -21.55 -6.97 -1.45
N SER A 65 -20.28 -6.57 -1.43
CA SER A 65 -19.20 -7.11 -2.25
C SER A 65 -18.42 -8.19 -1.51
N ILE A 66 -17.94 -9.20 -2.24
CA ILE A 66 -17.08 -10.24 -1.66
C ILE A 66 -15.74 -9.64 -1.23
N ASN A 67 -15.40 -9.78 0.05
CA ASN A 67 -14.09 -9.39 0.59
C ASN A 67 -13.07 -10.48 0.28
N TRP A 68 -12.36 -10.34 -0.84
CA TRP A 68 -11.47 -11.37 -1.36
C TRP A 68 -10.18 -11.55 -0.56
N ILE A 69 -9.69 -10.49 0.07
CA ILE A 69 -8.42 -10.44 0.79
C ILE A 69 -8.64 -9.81 2.17
N ALA A 70 -7.95 -10.33 3.19
CA ALA A 70 -7.97 -9.76 4.53
C ALA A 70 -7.58 -8.27 4.51
N TRP A 71 -8.27 -7.45 5.31
CA TRP A 71 -8.05 -6.00 5.30
C TRP A 71 -6.65 -5.63 5.79
N GLU A 72 -6.15 -6.39 6.75
CA GLU A 72 -4.83 -6.30 7.35
C GLU A 72 -3.76 -6.35 6.25
N LYS A 73 -3.88 -7.30 5.31
CA LYS A 73 -2.98 -7.47 4.17
C LYS A 73 -3.07 -6.34 3.14
N ILE A 74 -4.24 -5.72 2.99
CA ILE A 74 -4.40 -4.52 2.15
C ILE A 74 -3.72 -3.31 2.79
N MET A 75 -3.83 -3.19 4.11
CA MET A 75 -3.16 -2.13 4.86
C MET A 75 -1.65 -2.32 4.90
N SER A 76 -1.15 -3.56 4.92
CA SER A 76 0.28 -3.83 4.99
C SER A 76 1.12 -3.06 3.96
N PRO A 77 2.35 -2.64 4.33
CA PRO A 77 3.28 -1.98 3.42
C PRO A 77 3.58 -2.78 2.16
N LYS A 78 3.94 -2.08 1.08
CA LYS A 78 4.20 -2.71 -0.23
C LYS A 78 5.42 -3.62 -0.26
N ASN A 79 6.44 -3.29 0.53
CA ASN A 79 7.68 -4.06 0.61
C ASN A 79 7.50 -5.41 1.31
N VAL A 80 6.50 -5.54 2.20
CA VAL A 80 6.11 -6.83 2.81
C VAL A 80 5.03 -7.56 1.99
N GLY A 81 4.71 -7.07 0.79
CA GLY A 81 3.76 -7.72 -0.11
C GLY A 81 2.31 -7.27 0.03
N GLY A 82 2.02 -6.22 0.80
CA GLY A 82 0.68 -5.61 0.88
C GLY A 82 0.37 -4.62 -0.25
N LEU A 83 -0.84 -4.04 -0.23
CA LEU A 83 -1.25 -3.00 -1.18
C LEU A 83 -0.67 -1.61 -0.80
N GLY A 84 -0.30 -1.41 0.47
CA GLY A 84 0.20 -0.14 1.00
C GLY A 84 -0.89 0.90 1.20
N LEU A 85 -2.12 0.50 1.49
CA LEU A 85 -3.18 1.44 1.87
C LEU A 85 -2.89 2.06 3.26
N GLY A 86 -2.23 1.27 4.11
CA GLY A 86 -1.82 1.59 5.47
C GLY A 86 -2.96 1.83 6.46
N SER A 87 -2.66 1.65 7.74
CA SER A 87 -3.59 1.75 8.86
C SER A 87 -3.78 3.21 9.30
N ILE A 88 -5.03 3.66 9.45
CA ILE A 88 -5.33 4.98 10.03
C ILE A 88 -4.86 5.05 11.48
N ARG A 89 -4.97 3.95 12.22
CA ARG A 89 -4.50 3.89 13.61
C ARG A 89 -2.98 4.08 13.69
N ALA A 90 -2.24 3.41 12.80
CA ALA A 90 -0.78 3.58 12.72
C ALA A 90 -0.38 4.99 12.30
N LEU A 91 -1.13 5.60 11.37
CA LEU A 91 -0.92 6.99 10.96
C LEU A 91 -1.15 7.99 12.11
N ASN A 92 -2.26 7.87 12.85
CA ASN A 92 -2.54 8.73 14.00
C ASN A 92 -1.48 8.57 15.09
N LEU A 93 -1.07 7.32 15.38
CA LEU A 93 0.02 7.07 16.33
C LEU A 93 1.33 7.72 15.88
N ALA A 94 1.73 7.55 14.61
CA ALA A 94 2.96 8.13 14.07
C ALA A 94 2.95 9.67 14.07
N LEU A 95 1.80 10.28 13.74
CA LEU A 95 1.65 11.74 13.77
C LEU A 95 1.72 12.31 15.18
N LEU A 96 1.13 11.64 16.17
CA LEU A 96 1.23 12.07 17.57
C LEU A 96 2.66 11.89 18.09
N THR A 97 3.35 10.81 17.72
CA THR A 97 4.76 10.60 18.09
C THR A 97 5.69 11.62 17.46
N LYS A 98 5.37 12.17 16.27
CA LYS A 98 6.12 13.30 15.68
C LYS A 98 6.21 14.50 16.63
N TRP A 99 5.16 14.77 17.42
CA TRP A 99 5.20 15.85 18.41
C TRP A 99 6.12 15.55 19.58
N LEU A 100 6.22 14.28 20.02
CA LEU A 100 7.21 13.89 21.03
C LEU A 100 8.63 14.05 20.50
N TRP A 101 8.86 13.69 19.25
CA TRP A 101 10.14 13.92 18.59
C TRP A 101 10.49 15.41 18.49
N LYS A 102 9.54 16.25 18.06
CA LYS A 102 9.73 17.71 17.98
C LYS A 102 9.98 18.33 19.35
N LEU A 103 9.26 17.89 20.39
CA LEU A 103 9.46 18.37 21.75
C LEU A 103 10.91 18.14 22.23
N LYS A 104 11.51 17.02 21.86
CA LYS A 104 12.91 16.70 22.19
C LYS A 104 13.92 17.45 21.32
N ASN A 105 13.69 17.50 20.00
CA ASN A 105 14.68 18.01 19.03
C ASN A 105 14.58 19.53 18.78
N GLU A 106 13.48 20.18 19.15
CA GLU A 106 13.25 21.62 18.94
C GLU A 106 13.03 22.37 20.28
N PRO A 107 13.90 22.20 21.32
CA PRO A 107 13.63 22.67 22.68
C PRO A 107 13.52 24.21 22.80
N ASN A 108 14.15 24.94 21.88
CA ASN A 108 14.18 26.41 21.89
C ASN A 108 12.97 27.07 21.24
N SER A 109 12.09 26.29 20.60
CA SER A 109 10.91 26.81 19.91
C SER A 109 9.89 27.42 20.88
N LEU A 110 9.19 28.48 20.45
CA LEU A 110 8.22 29.19 21.30
C LEU A 110 7.11 28.28 21.81
N TRP A 111 6.61 27.38 20.97
CA TRP A 111 5.55 26.46 21.37
C TRP A 111 6.03 25.48 22.46
N VAL A 112 7.28 25.00 22.40
CA VAL A 112 7.84 24.14 23.47
C VAL A 112 7.88 24.90 24.79
N LYS A 113 8.38 26.15 24.79
CA LYS A 113 8.43 26.99 25.99
C LYS A 113 7.04 27.20 26.61
N ILE A 114 6.03 27.48 25.78
CA ILE A 114 4.64 27.64 26.23
C ILE A 114 4.11 26.34 26.85
N ILE A 115 4.29 25.20 26.19
CA ILE A 115 3.82 23.90 26.69
C ILE A 115 4.52 23.52 27.99
N MET A 116 5.81 23.78 28.11
CA MET A 116 6.56 23.56 29.34
C MET A 116 6.04 24.43 30.50
N GLY A 117 5.79 25.71 30.23
CA GLY A 117 5.20 26.63 31.22
C GLY A 117 3.79 26.20 31.66
N LEU A 118 2.92 25.82 30.71
CA LEU A 118 1.55 25.38 31.00
C LEU A 118 1.49 24.09 31.83
N HIS A 119 2.50 23.23 31.74
CA HIS A 119 2.56 21.96 32.46
C HIS A 119 3.55 21.96 33.63
N ASN A 120 4.15 23.10 33.97
CA ASN A 120 5.17 23.25 35.02
C ASN A 120 6.32 22.22 34.90
N LEU A 121 6.86 22.05 33.68
CA LEU A 121 7.93 21.09 33.39
C LEU A 121 9.29 21.78 33.27
N SER A 122 10.35 21.17 33.79
CA SER A 122 11.72 21.71 33.72
C SER A 122 12.44 21.25 32.45
N ALA A 123 13.42 22.04 31.98
CA ALA A 123 14.22 21.70 30.79
C ALA A 123 14.97 20.36 30.91
N VAL A 124 15.28 19.91 32.13
CA VAL A 124 15.93 18.62 32.41
C VAL A 124 15.00 17.43 32.13
N GLN A 125 13.67 17.62 32.19
CA GLN A 125 12.69 16.58 31.85
C GLN A 125 12.60 16.29 30.34
N ASN A 126 13.23 17.11 29.49
CA ASN A 126 13.28 16.89 28.05
C ASN A 126 14.31 15.84 27.60
N SER A 127 15.37 15.57 28.38
CA SER A 127 16.52 14.84 27.85
C SER A 127 16.29 13.33 27.79
N ASN A 128 15.73 12.69 28.83
CA ASN A 128 15.66 11.23 28.90
C ASN A 128 14.37 10.63 29.45
N GLN A 129 13.45 11.41 30.02
CA GLN A 129 12.26 10.84 30.67
C GLN A 129 11.07 11.81 30.55
N ILE A 130 10.09 11.47 29.70
CA ILE A 130 8.79 12.17 29.64
C ILE A 130 8.02 11.88 30.94
N LYS A 131 8.50 12.43 32.06
CA LYS A 131 7.95 12.30 33.40
C LYS A 131 7.41 13.66 33.81
N GLY A 132 6.13 13.71 34.15
CA GLY A 132 5.45 14.95 34.50
C GLY A 132 3.92 14.80 34.43
N ARG A 133 3.19 15.68 35.13
CA ARG A 133 1.73 15.68 35.12
C ARG A 133 1.20 16.43 33.90
N TRP A 134 1.18 15.75 32.76
CA TRP A 134 0.59 16.29 31.53
C TRP A 134 -0.94 16.39 31.66
N THR A 135 -1.52 17.46 31.12
CA THR A 135 -2.98 17.69 31.08
C THR A 135 -3.46 17.88 29.64
N GLY A 136 -4.78 17.81 29.42
CA GLY A 136 -5.38 18.08 28.11
C GLY A 136 -4.90 17.18 26.98
N VAL A 137 -4.56 17.80 25.85
CA VAL A 137 -4.14 17.13 24.61
C VAL A 137 -2.78 16.44 24.78
N TRP A 138 -1.83 17.10 25.45
CA TRP A 138 -0.47 16.59 25.66
C TRP A 138 -0.44 15.31 26.49
N ARG A 139 -1.36 15.15 27.45
CA ARG A 139 -1.53 13.87 28.15
C ARG A 139 -1.77 12.71 27.18
N ASN A 140 -2.55 12.93 26.12
CA ASN A 140 -2.87 11.87 25.16
C ASN A 140 -1.67 11.55 24.25
N ILE A 141 -0.93 12.59 23.83
CA ILE A 141 0.31 12.48 23.05
C ILE A 141 1.35 11.69 23.85
N VAL A 142 1.60 12.06 25.10
CA VAL A 142 2.58 11.39 25.97
C VAL A 142 2.20 9.93 26.26
N LYS A 143 0.91 9.65 26.47
CA LYS A 143 0.41 8.27 26.63
C LYS A 143 0.68 7.37 25.41
N ARG A 144 1.02 7.93 24.24
CA ARG A 144 1.38 7.12 23.06
C ARG A 144 2.68 6.34 23.24
N LYS A 145 3.58 6.77 24.13
CA LYS A 145 4.76 5.97 24.53
C LYS A 145 4.36 4.54 24.91
N ILE A 146 3.37 4.41 25.79
CA ILE A 146 2.84 3.12 26.26
C ILE A 146 2.28 2.29 25.09
N ALA A 147 1.65 2.94 24.11
CA ALA A 147 1.09 2.25 22.96
C ALA A 147 2.19 1.69 22.02
N LEU A 148 3.33 2.39 21.90
CA LEU A 148 4.50 1.94 21.13
C LEU A 148 5.24 0.81 21.84
N GLU A 149 5.42 0.92 23.16
CA GLU A 149 6.05 -0.14 23.97
C GLU A 149 5.26 -1.45 23.89
N LYS A 150 3.92 -1.38 23.91
CA LYS A 150 3.03 -2.56 23.74
C LYS A 150 3.22 -3.31 22.41
N ILE A 151 3.75 -2.64 21.39
CA ILE A 151 4.04 -3.25 20.08
C ILE A 151 5.55 -3.43 19.85
N ASN A 152 6.33 -3.45 20.94
CA ASN A 152 7.78 -3.65 20.93
C ASN A 152 8.52 -2.63 20.05
N ILE A 153 8.13 -1.35 20.17
CA ILE A 153 8.84 -0.20 19.58
C ILE A 153 9.25 0.72 20.73
N PRO A 154 10.51 0.64 21.21
CA PRO A 154 11.02 1.55 22.23
C PRO A 154 10.94 3.00 21.72
N LEU A 155 10.54 3.92 22.60
CA LEU A 155 10.43 5.33 22.19
C LEU A 155 11.81 5.93 21.90
N GLU A 156 12.82 5.43 22.59
CA GLU A 156 14.22 5.81 22.46
C GLU A 156 14.69 5.57 21.01
N GLU A 157 14.31 4.44 20.40
CA GLU A 157 14.55 4.10 18.97
C GLU A 157 14.10 5.23 18.02
N ILE A 158 12.99 5.90 18.38
CA ILE A 158 12.36 6.94 17.56
C ILE A 158 12.97 8.32 17.86
N LEU A 159 13.32 8.56 19.12
CA LEU A 159 13.77 9.86 19.62
C LEU A 159 15.26 10.12 19.43
N HIS A 160 16.06 9.12 19.08
CA HIS A 160 17.45 9.35 18.68
C HIS A 160 17.50 9.91 17.25
N SER A 161 18.16 11.06 17.12
CA SER A 161 18.39 11.74 15.83
C SER A 161 19.35 10.96 14.92
N GLY A 162 19.93 9.87 15.41
CA GLY A 162 21.13 9.26 14.83
C GLY A 162 22.37 10.04 15.23
N ASP A 163 23.52 9.37 15.30
CA ASP A 163 24.82 10.03 15.41
C ASP A 163 25.44 10.06 14.01
N PRO A 164 25.58 11.24 13.37
CA PRO A 164 26.23 11.36 12.07
C PRO A 164 27.68 10.87 12.07
N GLN A 165 28.38 10.93 13.21
CA GLN A 165 29.78 10.52 13.35
C GLN A 165 29.93 9.00 13.44
N ALA A 166 28.91 8.29 13.95
CA ALA A 166 28.88 6.83 14.03
C ALA A 166 28.29 6.15 12.77
N GLY A 167 27.93 6.92 11.74
CA GLY A 167 27.28 6.41 10.52
C GLY A 167 25.85 5.88 10.74
N GLN A 168 25.25 6.14 11.91
CA GLN A 168 23.96 5.60 12.30
C GLN A 168 22.86 6.64 12.03
N VAL A 169 22.26 6.59 10.83
CA VAL A 169 21.15 7.47 10.46
C VAL A 169 19.84 6.90 11.00
N SER A 170 19.07 7.69 11.75
CA SER A 170 17.75 7.29 12.22
C SER A 170 16.82 7.02 11.02
N PRO A 171 16.17 5.84 10.91
CA PRO A 171 15.24 5.56 9.81
C PRO A 171 13.98 6.45 9.85
N TYR A 172 13.81 7.20 10.94
CA TYR A 172 12.70 8.12 11.18
C TYR A 172 13.06 9.57 10.86
N VAL A 173 14.28 9.86 10.40
CA VAL A 173 14.72 11.21 10.03
C VAL A 173 15.16 11.21 8.57
N VAL A 174 14.52 12.05 7.75
CA VAL A 174 14.85 12.24 6.32
C VAL A 174 15.04 13.73 6.11
N ASP A 175 16.20 14.13 5.59
CA ASP A 175 16.57 15.54 5.37
C ASP A 175 16.44 16.41 6.63
N GLY A 176 16.76 15.85 7.81
CA GLY A 176 16.65 16.52 9.10
C GLY A 176 15.22 16.61 9.66
N GLU A 177 14.21 16.10 8.95
CA GLU A 177 12.83 16.09 9.39
C GLU A 177 12.31 14.71 9.79
N PHE A 178 11.39 14.68 10.76
CA PHE A 178 10.73 13.46 11.17
C PHE A 178 9.82 12.86 10.07
N SER A 179 10.15 11.63 9.67
CA SER A 179 9.41 10.81 8.73
C SER A 179 8.25 10.07 9.40
N VAL A 180 7.06 10.67 9.32
CA VAL A 180 5.80 10.02 9.73
C VAL A 180 5.59 8.72 8.95
N ALA A 181 5.97 8.70 7.67
CA ALA A 181 5.85 7.51 6.83
C ALA A 181 6.73 6.36 7.33
N GLY A 182 7.98 6.65 7.72
CA GLY A 182 8.90 5.65 8.27
C GLY A 182 8.40 5.03 9.57
N LEU A 183 7.96 5.86 10.54
CA LEU A 183 7.42 5.34 11.79
C LEU A 183 6.10 4.57 11.58
N ARG A 184 5.22 5.08 10.73
CA ARG A 184 3.98 4.38 10.37
C ARG A 184 4.28 2.99 9.84
N GLU A 185 5.26 2.87 8.94
CA GLU A 185 5.64 1.59 8.37
C GLU A 185 6.17 0.62 9.44
N ARG A 186 7.02 1.09 10.35
CA ARG A 186 7.49 0.30 11.51
C ARG A 186 6.34 -0.20 12.37
N ILE A 187 5.37 0.67 12.68
CA ILE A 187 4.16 0.32 13.45
C ILE A 187 3.32 -0.72 12.70
N GLU A 188 3.15 -0.56 11.39
CA GLU A 188 2.39 -1.50 10.56
C GLU A 188 3.07 -2.87 10.48
N ARG A 189 4.41 -2.92 10.32
CA ARG A 189 5.16 -4.18 10.34
C ARG A 189 5.04 -4.91 11.68
N ALA A 190 5.04 -4.18 12.80
CA ALA A 190 4.88 -4.76 14.12
C ALA A 190 3.46 -5.34 14.34
N ASN A 191 2.42 -4.69 13.79
CA ASN A 191 1.03 -5.12 13.96
C ASN A 191 0.57 -6.15 12.91
N PHE A 192 1.17 -6.16 11.72
CA PHE A 192 0.78 -7.02 10.60
C PHE A 192 2.01 -7.79 10.08
N PRO A 193 2.43 -8.88 10.74
CA PRO A 193 3.55 -9.72 10.31
C PRO A 193 3.20 -10.58 9.08
N VAL A 194 2.46 -10.03 8.13
CA VAL A 194 2.00 -10.73 6.93
C VAL A 194 3.15 -10.72 5.92
N CYS A 195 3.81 -11.86 5.77
CA CYS A 195 4.89 -12.09 4.82
C CYS A 195 4.38 -12.93 3.65
N ASP A 196 3.75 -12.30 2.66
CA ASP A 196 3.43 -12.95 1.37
C ASP A 196 4.57 -12.79 0.34
N GLY A 197 5.74 -12.39 0.82
CA GLY A 197 6.91 -12.06 0.01
C GLY A 197 6.73 -10.74 -0.75
N TYR A 198 7.83 -10.30 -1.35
CA TYR A 198 7.86 -9.09 -2.17
C TYR A 198 6.89 -9.17 -3.37
N PHE A 199 6.24 -8.05 -3.70
CA PHE A 199 5.45 -7.90 -4.93
C PHE A 199 5.92 -6.66 -5.70
N PRO A 200 6.20 -6.76 -7.01
CA PRO A 200 6.78 -5.65 -7.77
C PRO A 200 5.71 -4.63 -8.19
N TRP A 201 5.48 -3.64 -7.31
CA TRP A 201 4.63 -2.48 -7.61
C TRP A 201 5.34 -1.49 -8.53
N LEU A 202 5.33 -1.74 -9.84
CA LEU A 202 5.98 -0.87 -10.83
C LEU A 202 5.12 0.33 -11.23
N LYS A 203 5.72 1.53 -11.28
CA LYS A 203 5.04 2.77 -11.74
C LYS A 203 4.63 2.70 -13.22
N THR A 204 5.42 1.96 -14.02
CA THR A 204 5.16 1.69 -15.45
C THR A 204 3.82 1.00 -15.65
N VAL A 205 3.44 0.09 -14.76
CA VAL A 205 2.17 -0.64 -14.84
C VAL A 205 1.04 0.19 -14.20
N PRO A 206 -0.15 0.30 -14.83
CA PRO A 206 -1.31 0.92 -14.20
C PRO A 206 -1.68 0.23 -12.89
N LEU A 207 -2.05 1.01 -11.87
CA LEU A 207 -2.35 0.46 -10.54
C LEU A 207 -3.48 -0.59 -10.58
N LYS A 208 -4.51 -0.39 -11.41
CA LYS A 208 -5.58 -1.37 -11.63
C LYS A 208 -5.04 -2.74 -12.04
N VAL A 209 -4.04 -2.76 -12.92
CA VAL A 209 -3.41 -4.00 -13.40
C VAL A 209 -2.53 -4.62 -12.32
N SER A 210 -1.67 -3.84 -11.65
CA SER A 210 -0.86 -4.36 -10.55
C SER A 210 -1.73 -4.91 -9.42
N SER A 211 -2.83 -4.24 -9.06
CA SER A 211 -3.80 -4.72 -8.07
C SER A 211 -4.50 -6.01 -8.52
N PHE A 212 -4.81 -6.15 -9.81
CA PHE A 212 -5.33 -7.40 -10.36
C PHE A 212 -4.30 -8.55 -10.23
N VAL A 213 -3.07 -8.35 -10.69
CA VAL A 213 -2.02 -9.39 -10.63
C VAL A 213 -1.69 -9.75 -9.19
N TRP A 214 -1.65 -8.78 -8.28
CA TRP A 214 -1.47 -9.00 -6.84
C TRP A 214 -2.56 -9.89 -6.24
N ARG A 215 -3.81 -9.74 -6.69
CA ARG A 215 -4.92 -10.63 -6.32
C ARG A 215 -4.80 -12.00 -6.97
N ALA A 216 -4.37 -12.05 -8.24
CA ALA A 216 -4.20 -13.29 -9.00
C ALA A 216 -3.13 -14.19 -8.38
N LYS A 217 -2.01 -13.62 -7.92
CA LYS A 217 -0.98 -14.30 -7.12
C LYS A 217 -1.56 -15.08 -5.94
N GLN A 218 -2.62 -14.57 -5.34
CA GLN A 218 -3.26 -15.17 -4.15
C GLN A 218 -4.46 -16.07 -4.51
N ASN A 219 -4.70 -16.30 -5.81
CA ASN A 219 -5.89 -16.97 -6.33
C ASN A 219 -7.21 -16.29 -5.88
N LYS A 220 -7.19 -14.96 -5.74
CA LYS A 220 -8.29 -14.12 -5.25
C LYS A 220 -8.91 -13.25 -6.35
N ILE A 221 -9.09 -13.83 -7.52
CA ILE A 221 -9.77 -13.19 -8.66
C ILE A 221 -11.13 -13.85 -8.92
N PRO A 222 -12.10 -13.16 -9.57
CA PRO A 222 -13.45 -13.67 -9.79
C PRO A 222 -13.53 -14.81 -10.84
N SER A 223 -12.94 -15.97 -10.56
CA SER A 223 -13.08 -17.18 -11.38
C SER A 223 -14.31 -18.00 -10.97
N ALA A 224 -14.80 -18.91 -11.82
CA ALA A 224 -15.94 -19.76 -11.46
C ALA A 224 -15.67 -20.59 -10.19
N GLY A 225 -14.44 -21.12 -10.03
CA GLY A 225 -14.05 -21.83 -8.81
C GLY A 225 -14.02 -20.94 -7.56
N ALA A 226 -13.77 -19.65 -7.72
CA ALA A 226 -13.76 -18.70 -6.64
C ALA A 226 -15.17 -18.21 -6.25
N LEU A 227 -16.13 -18.26 -7.17
CA LEU A 227 -17.48 -17.69 -7.03
C LEU A 227 -18.59 -18.70 -6.70
N ARG A 228 -18.54 -19.92 -7.24
CA ARG A 228 -19.70 -20.85 -7.19
C ARG A 228 -19.41 -22.21 -6.56
N ASN A 229 -18.22 -22.81 -6.76
CA ASN A 229 -17.93 -24.18 -6.31
C ASN A 229 -16.46 -24.35 -5.89
N ARG A 230 -16.22 -24.78 -4.64
CA ARG A 230 -14.94 -25.37 -4.21
C ARG A 230 -14.78 -26.71 -4.96
N GLY A 231 -14.25 -26.67 -6.18
CA GLY A 231 -14.13 -27.85 -7.07
C GLY A 231 -14.21 -27.56 -8.58
N SER A 232 -14.50 -26.33 -9.01
CA SER A 232 -14.42 -25.98 -10.44
C SER A 232 -12.97 -25.96 -10.92
N LYS A 233 -12.71 -26.51 -12.13
CA LYS A 233 -11.39 -26.48 -12.79
C LYS A 233 -10.90 -25.06 -13.12
N GLU A 234 -11.79 -24.08 -13.19
CA GLU A 234 -11.42 -22.69 -13.54
C GLU A 234 -10.91 -21.91 -12.31
N THR A 235 -9.62 -22.08 -12.00
CA THR A 235 -8.89 -21.28 -11.00
C THR A 235 -8.21 -20.07 -11.65
N GLY A 236 -7.71 -19.13 -10.84
CA GLY A 236 -6.93 -18.01 -11.39
C GLY A 236 -5.61 -18.46 -12.02
N GLY A 237 -5.00 -19.53 -11.50
CA GLY A 237 -3.84 -20.18 -12.12
C GLY A 237 -4.19 -20.80 -13.47
N HIS A 238 -5.31 -21.51 -13.55
CA HIS A 238 -5.79 -22.08 -14.80
C HIS A 238 -6.01 -21.01 -15.87
N ILE A 239 -6.76 -19.95 -15.57
CA ILE A 239 -7.07 -18.87 -16.52
C ILE A 239 -5.80 -18.18 -17.04
N LEU A 240 -4.81 -17.96 -16.17
CA LEU A 240 -3.68 -17.08 -16.48
C LEU A 240 -2.40 -17.80 -16.88
N VAL A 241 -2.28 -19.11 -16.61
CA VAL A 241 -1.04 -19.86 -16.78
C VAL A 241 -1.27 -21.23 -17.43
N GLU A 242 -2.19 -22.05 -16.91
CA GLU A 242 -2.28 -23.46 -17.31
C GLU A 242 -3.14 -23.69 -18.57
N CYS A 243 -4.10 -22.82 -18.85
CA CYS A 243 -5.00 -22.94 -20.01
C CYS A 243 -4.20 -22.94 -21.32
N PRO A 244 -4.59 -23.73 -22.35
CA PRO A 244 -3.88 -23.78 -23.63
C PRO A 244 -3.63 -22.41 -24.26
N VAL A 245 -4.64 -21.54 -24.28
CA VAL A 245 -4.52 -20.16 -24.77
C VAL A 245 -3.52 -19.36 -23.93
N ALA A 246 -3.51 -19.53 -22.61
CA ALA A 246 -2.57 -18.85 -21.73
C ALA A 246 -1.13 -19.30 -21.98
N LYS A 247 -0.90 -20.61 -22.14
CA LYS A 247 0.41 -21.18 -22.47
C LYS A 247 0.92 -20.67 -23.82
N GLU A 248 0.07 -20.66 -24.84
CA GLU A 248 0.42 -20.17 -26.17
C GLU A 248 0.83 -18.69 -26.15
N VAL A 249 0.00 -17.82 -25.54
CA VAL A 249 0.29 -16.39 -25.41
C VAL A 249 1.57 -16.16 -24.60
N LEU A 250 1.76 -16.88 -23.50
CA LEU A 250 2.93 -16.72 -22.64
C LEU A 250 4.21 -17.16 -23.36
N SER A 251 4.20 -18.33 -24.02
CA SER A 251 5.32 -18.83 -24.81
C SER A 251 5.70 -17.88 -25.95
N ALA A 252 4.72 -17.36 -26.69
CA ALA A 252 4.96 -16.40 -27.77
C ALA A 252 5.58 -15.08 -27.25
N ILE A 253 5.16 -14.61 -26.08
CA ILE A 253 5.69 -13.40 -25.46
C ILE A 253 7.10 -13.63 -24.89
N LEU A 254 7.39 -14.79 -24.30
CA LEU A 254 8.75 -15.14 -23.85
C LEU A 254 9.71 -15.25 -25.02
N HIS A 255 9.29 -15.90 -26.11
CA HIS A 255 10.04 -15.95 -27.35
C HIS A 255 10.32 -14.54 -27.91
N TRP A 256 9.31 -13.67 -27.92
CA TRP A 256 9.47 -12.26 -28.31
C TRP A 256 10.47 -11.49 -27.41
N CYS A 257 10.58 -11.87 -26.13
CA CYS A 257 11.56 -11.30 -25.20
C CYS A 257 12.95 -11.96 -25.30
N ASN A 258 13.15 -12.90 -26.23
CA ASN A 258 14.34 -13.75 -26.34
C ASN A 258 14.65 -14.52 -25.03
N ILE A 259 13.61 -15.10 -24.44
CA ILE A 259 13.68 -15.92 -23.23
C ILE A 259 13.24 -17.34 -23.60
N PRO A 260 14.00 -18.38 -23.21
CA PRO A 260 13.59 -19.76 -23.46
C PRO A 260 12.24 -20.04 -22.81
N VAL A 261 11.40 -20.81 -23.50
CA VAL A 261 10.09 -21.19 -22.99
C VAL A 261 10.27 -22.01 -21.71
N THR A 262 9.52 -21.63 -20.68
CA THR A 262 9.53 -22.28 -19.38
C THR A 262 8.12 -22.68 -19.01
N ASP A 263 7.94 -23.91 -18.53
CA ASP A 263 6.65 -24.40 -18.07
C ASP A 263 6.34 -23.85 -16.67
N PHE A 264 5.37 -22.95 -16.61
CA PHE A 264 4.87 -22.40 -15.36
C PHE A 264 3.61 -23.12 -14.91
N GLN A 265 3.48 -23.31 -13.59
CA GLN A 265 2.30 -23.92 -12.97
C GLN A 265 1.41 -22.87 -12.31
N THR A 266 2.00 -21.81 -11.75
CA THR A 266 1.24 -20.78 -11.02
C THR A 266 1.62 -19.37 -11.42
N VAL A 267 0.71 -18.42 -11.18
CA VAL A 267 0.97 -16.98 -11.32
C VAL A 267 2.17 -16.57 -10.47
N GLN A 268 2.34 -17.16 -9.29
CA GLN A 268 3.48 -16.90 -8.41
C GLN A 268 4.80 -17.32 -9.06
N ASN A 269 4.87 -18.49 -9.72
CA ASN A 269 6.10 -18.94 -10.37
C ASN A 269 6.54 -18.00 -11.50
N VAL A 270 5.60 -17.50 -12.30
CA VAL A 270 5.89 -16.51 -13.36
C VAL A 270 6.44 -15.21 -12.76
N ILE A 271 5.85 -14.74 -11.65
CA ILE A 271 6.30 -13.53 -10.95
C ILE A 271 7.70 -13.73 -10.37
N ASP A 272 7.96 -14.86 -9.70
CA ASP A 272 9.25 -15.17 -9.09
C ASP A 272 10.35 -15.31 -10.14
N PHE A 273 10.04 -15.96 -11.26
CA PHE A 273 10.92 -16.00 -12.42
C PHE A 273 11.27 -14.59 -12.87
N ALA A 274 10.28 -13.73 -13.11
CA ALA A 274 10.50 -12.37 -13.57
C ALA A 274 11.30 -11.50 -12.57
N ILE A 275 11.12 -11.70 -11.27
CA ILE A 275 11.87 -10.99 -10.22
C ILE A 275 13.33 -11.44 -10.17
N LYS A 276 13.61 -12.72 -10.41
CA LYS A 276 14.97 -13.28 -10.41
C LYS A 276 15.66 -13.19 -11.77
N TRP A 277 14.92 -12.88 -12.84
CA TRP A 277 15.42 -12.89 -14.20
C TRP A 277 16.42 -11.77 -14.49
N GLY A 278 17.54 -12.18 -15.10
CA GLY A 278 18.61 -11.33 -15.62
C GLY A 278 19.38 -10.55 -14.55
N ASN A 279 20.56 -10.04 -14.94
CA ASN A 279 21.41 -9.25 -14.04
C ASN A 279 21.13 -7.73 -14.12
N TYR A 280 20.32 -7.30 -15.10
CA TYR A 280 20.07 -5.88 -15.37
C TYR A 280 18.71 -5.40 -14.82
N PRO A 281 18.68 -4.49 -13.82
CA PRO A 281 17.44 -4.04 -13.19
C PRO A 281 16.43 -3.40 -14.15
N LYS A 282 16.91 -2.69 -15.19
CA LYS A 282 16.03 -2.08 -16.21
C LYS A 282 15.30 -3.15 -17.03
N ARG A 283 16.03 -4.13 -17.57
CA ARG A 283 15.44 -5.24 -18.35
C ARG A 283 14.47 -6.07 -17.51
N ARG A 284 14.78 -6.29 -16.23
CA ARG A 284 13.89 -6.97 -15.29
C ARG A 284 12.56 -6.24 -15.10
N LYS A 285 12.58 -4.92 -14.90
CA LYS A 285 11.36 -4.10 -14.81
C LYS A 285 10.53 -4.15 -16.09
N THR A 286 11.20 -4.17 -17.25
CA THR A 286 10.54 -4.35 -18.55
C THR A 286 9.84 -5.69 -18.64
N LEU A 287 10.52 -6.80 -18.31
CA LEU A 287 9.92 -8.14 -18.34
C LEU A 287 8.71 -8.24 -17.40
N ILE A 288 8.81 -7.76 -16.16
CA ILE A 288 7.68 -7.74 -15.22
C ILE A 288 6.50 -6.94 -15.79
N THR A 289 6.78 -5.78 -16.42
CA THR A 289 5.74 -4.95 -17.05
C THR A 289 5.03 -5.71 -18.17
N ILE A 290 5.78 -6.44 -19.01
CA ILE A 290 5.24 -7.24 -20.10
C ILE A 290 4.38 -8.39 -19.58
N LEU A 291 4.89 -9.17 -18.62
CA LEU A 291 4.17 -10.31 -18.04
C LEU A 291 2.91 -9.89 -17.29
N PHE A 292 2.91 -8.74 -16.63
CA PHE A 292 1.69 -8.17 -16.03
C PHE A 292 0.68 -7.76 -17.10
N GLY A 293 1.17 -7.30 -18.26
CA GLY A 293 0.37 -7.07 -19.46
C GLY A 293 -0.28 -8.37 -19.98
N VAL A 294 0.47 -9.47 -20.04
CA VAL A 294 -0.05 -10.80 -20.42
C VAL A 294 -1.21 -11.21 -19.52
N PHE A 295 -1.01 -11.19 -18.20
CA PHE A 295 -2.07 -11.56 -17.26
C PHE A 295 -3.33 -10.69 -17.40
N TRP A 296 -3.14 -9.39 -17.62
CA TRP A 296 -4.26 -8.49 -17.85
C TRP A 296 -4.97 -8.73 -19.19
N GLY A 297 -4.21 -9.01 -20.25
CA GLY A 297 -4.73 -9.32 -21.58
C GLY A 297 -5.58 -10.60 -21.56
N LEU A 298 -5.04 -11.68 -20.99
CA LEU A 298 -5.76 -12.95 -20.81
C LEU A 298 -7.03 -12.78 -19.98
N TRP A 299 -6.95 -12.03 -18.88
CA TRP A 299 -8.12 -11.74 -18.05
C TRP A 299 -9.22 -10.97 -18.80
N ARG A 300 -8.83 -9.98 -19.62
CA ARG A 300 -9.79 -9.24 -20.44
C ARG A 300 -10.43 -10.13 -21.49
N ALA A 301 -9.63 -10.87 -22.26
CA ALA A 301 -10.14 -11.79 -23.29
C ALA A 301 -11.13 -12.81 -22.69
N ARG A 302 -10.82 -13.36 -21.50
CA ARG A 302 -11.73 -14.27 -20.77
C ARG A 302 -13.04 -13.57 -20.37
N ASN A 303 -12.98 -12.35 -19.87
CA ASN A 303 -14.18 -11.60 -19.49
C ASN A 303 -15.04 -11.24 -20.70
N ASP A 304 -14.42 -10.83 -21.80
CA ASP A 304 -15.12 -10.54 -23.05
C ASP A 304 -15.80 -11.80 -23.59
N ARG A 305 -15.14 -12.96 -23.53
CA ARG A 305 -15.75 -14.25 -23.92
C ARG A 305 -16.97 -14.60 -23.07
N ILE A 306 -16.93 -14.35 -21.76
CA ILE A 306 -17.99 -14.78 -20.85
C ILE A 306 -19.16 -13.81 -20.83
N PHE A 307 -18.88 -12.52 -20.69
CA PHE A 307 -19.88 -11.47 -20.49
C PHE A 307 -20.35 -10.84 -21.81
N ASN A 308 -19.47 -10.73 -22.80
CA ASN A 308 -19.76 -10.10 -24.08
C ASN A 308 -19.90 -11.11 -25.24
N LYS A 309 -19.62 -12.40 -25.00
CA LYS A 309 -19.59 -13.47 -26.01
C LYS A 309 -18.62 -13.20 -27.17
N ILE A 310 -17.57 -12.42 -26.93
CA ILE A 310 -16.53 -12.11 -27.91
C ILE A 310 -15.34 -13.06 -27.67
N GLU A 311 -15.10 -13.97 -28.60
CA GLU A 311 -13.90 -14.80 -28.58
C GLU A 311 -12.73 -14.04 -29.21
N THR A 312 -11.56 -14.13 -28.57
CA THR A 312 -10.34 -13.43 -29.02
C THR A 312 -9.25 -14.46 -29.24
N GLU A 313 -8.77 -14.56 -30.47
CA GLU A 313 -7.68 -15.47 -30.83
C GLU A 313 -6.37 -15.11 -30.09
N PRO A 314 -5.52 -16.10 -29.78
CA PRO A 314 -4.24 -15.89 -29.10
C PRO A 314 -3.36 -14.82 -29.76
N VAL A 315 -3.30 -14.81 -31.09
CA VAL A 315 -2.53 -13.85 -31.90
C VAL A 315 -2.98 -12.41 -31.62
N LYS A 316 -4.29 -12.17 -31.51
CA LYS A 316 -4.86 -10.86 -31.19
C LYS A 316 -4.60 -10.47 -29.73
N ILE A 317 -4.59 -11.43 -28.80
CA ILE A 317 -4.19 -11.15 -27.41
C ILE A 317 -2.73 -10.71 -27.36
N ILE A 318 -1.84 -11.40 -28.07
CA ILE A 318 -0.40 -11.06 -28.14
C ILE A 318 -0.20 -9.64 -28.66
N SER A 319 -0.85 -9.27 -29.76
CA SER A 319 -0.72 -7.92 -30.33
C SER A 319 -1.21 -6.83 -29.36
N ILE A 320 -2.35 -7.06 -28.70
CA ILE A 320 -2.87 -6.16 -27.66
C ILE A 320 -1.88 -6.01 -26.50
N VAL A 321 -1.29 -7.11 -26.02
CA VAL A 321 -0.32 -7.09 -24.93
C VAL A 321 0.93 -6.29 -25.32
N LYS A 322 1.50 -6.53 -26.50
CA LYS A 322 2.69 -5.79 -26.97
C LYS A 322 2.38 -4.29 -27.07
N ALA A 323 1.27 -3.92 -27.73
CA ALA A 323 0.87 -2.51 -27.88
C ALA A 323 0.61 -1.84 -26.52
N GLN A 324 -0.14 -2.50 -25.63
CA GLN A 324 -0.48 -1.98 -24.31
C GLN A 324 0.76 -1.76 -23.43
N THR A 325 1.67 -2.74 -23.41
CA THR A 325 2.88 -2.66 -22.59
C THR A 325 3.86 -1.62 -23.14
N PHE A 326 3.91 -1.42 -24.46
CA PHE A 326 4.63 -0.30 -25.07
C PHE A 326 4.09 1.06 -24.62
N VAL A 327 2.77 1.28 -24.69
CA VAL A 327 2.14 2.52 -24.23
C VAL A 327 2.46 2.79 -22.76
N TRP A 328 2.45 1.76 -21.93
CA TRP A 328 2.85 1.86 -20.52
C TRP A 328 4.30 2.27 -20.36
N MET A 329 5.22 1.61 -21.06
CA MET A 329 6.65 1.91 -20.98
C MET A 329 6.98 3.32 -21.48
N LYS A 330 6.37 3.74 -22.59
CA LYS A 330 6.57 5.08 -23.19
C LYS A 330 6.07 6.18 -22.25
N HIS A 331 4.79 6.15 -21.88
CA HIS A 331 4.16 7.27 -21.18
C HIS A 331 4.25 7.21 -19.66
N ARG A 332 4.39 6.03 -19.07
CA ARG A 332 4.44 5.86 -17.60
C ARG A 332 5.84 5.54 -17.08
N GLY A 333 6.71 5.01 -17.94
CA GLY A 333 8.12 4.76 -17.64
C GLY A 333 9.00 6.00 -17.73
N GLY A 334 8.48 7.13 -18.22
CA GLY A 334 9.24 8.35 -18.45
C GLY A 334 10.19 8.26 -19.65
N ASN A 335 9.95 7.31 -20.56
CA ASN A 335 10.81 7.03 -21.69
C ASN A 335 10.11 7.47 -23.00
N ASN A 336 9.90 8.78 -23.14
CA ASN A 336 9.13 9.37 -24.24
C ASN A 336 9.75 9.09 -25.62
N ASN A 337 11.06 8.81 -25.66
CA ASN A 337 11.83 8.53 -26.88
C ASN A 337 11.75 7.05 -27.31
N LEU A 338 10.92 6.23 -26.65
CA LEU A 338 10.70 4.85 -27.07
C LEU A 338 9.89 4.83 -28.37
N GLU A 339 10.50 4.31 -29.43
CA GLU A 339 9.88 4.13 -30.75
C GLU A 339 9.42 2.68 -30.93
N TRP A 340 8.25 2.51 -31.54
CA TRP A 340 7.77 1.20 -31.94
C TRP A 340 8.37 0.87 -33.30
N ARG A 341 9.31 -0.08 -33.33
CA ARG A 341 9.80 -0.64 -34.59
C ARG A 341 8.91 -1.82 -34.95
N VAL A 342 8.21 -1.71 -36.08
CA VAL A 342 7.29 -2.71 -36.62
C VAL A 342 8.05 -3.91 -37.12
#